data_AF-A0A5C3MV92-F1
#
_entry.id   AF-A0A5C3MV92-F1
#
_cell.length_a   1.000
_cell.length_b   1.000
_cell.length_c   1.000
_cell.angle_alpha   90.00
_cell.angle_beta   90.00
_cell.angle_gamma   90.00
#
_symmetry.space_group_name_H-M   'P 1'
#
loop_
_entity.id
_entity.type
_entity.pdbx_description
1 polymer ?
#
loop_
_entity_poly.entity_id
_entity_poly.type
_entity_poly.pdbx_seq_one_letter_code
_entity_poly.pdbx_strand_id
1 'polypeptide(L)'
;MPPPPEAPTFEDVPLVQLPDTAEEVEAMVNCFYDPSRLYHEDVVPVSPFWRAAMHMATKYMISVIRDRIVENLEKQWPSTLQAWVALKANKRCLEEEWEPEELDAYYDDVVPEPASAIRFARDFGVPSILPAAFYALSLIDPRDDWDTCRGPGPYDADTLRQGGRSARWHLLGPSDYRGLLIGIPGLWNQFMDFATWAERDKYSIYGRFKHCPCVYTTSKMTHSDVRRHGVLLCLGEVSVLAPDAILKDMYHEDVCETCRERISKTATERMEEIWSKLGAMFMLDRAS
;
A
#
# COMPACT_ATOMS: atom_id res chain seq x y z
N MET A 1 26.39 4.91 34.44
CA MET A 1 27.43 4.10 35.12
C MET A 1 28.75 4.84 35.00
N PRO A 2 29.52 5.05 36.08
CA PRO A 2 30.88 5.55 35.93
C PRO A 2 31.73 4.50 35.17
N PRO A 3 32.61 4.92 34.25
CA PRO A 3 33.46 3.99 33.50
C PRO A 3 34.43 3.25 34.45
N PRO A 4 34.79 1.99 34.13
CA PRO A 4 35.81 1.27 34.89
C PRO A 4 37.15 2.03 34.82
N PRO A 5 37.98 1.96 35.86
CA PRO A 5 39.18 2.80 36.02
C PRO A 5 40.28 2.59 34.95
N GLU A 6 40.12 1.62 34.05
CA GLU A 6 41.06 1.28 32.97
C GLU A 6 40.38 1.34 31.57
N ALA A 7 39.26 2.04 31.44
CA ALA A 7 38.65 2.20 30.11
C ALA A 7 39.64 2.91 29.17
N PRO A 8 39.90 2.37 27.96
CA PRO A 8 40.76 3.03 26.99
C PRO A 8 40.25 4.45 26.73
N THR A 9 41.16 5.40 26.53
CA THR A 9 40.81 6.79 26.23
C THR A 9 41.25 7.13 24.81
N PHE A 10 40.50 8.02 24.17
CA PHE A 10 40.84 8.63 22.89
C PHE A 10 40.72 10.14 23.06
N GLU A 11 41.79 10.87 22.77
CA GLU A 11 41.87 12.33 23.00
C GLU A 11 41.43 12.74 24.43
N ASP A 12 41.91 12.02 25.44
CA ASP A 12 41.59 12.22 26.86
C ASP A 12 40.10 12.02 27.24
N VAL A 13 39.27 11.49 26.33
CA VAL A 13 37.87 11.13 26.57
C VAL A 13 37.70 9.62 26.68
N PRO A 14 36.82 9.09 27.55
CA PRO A 14 36.53 7.66 27.61
C PRO A 14 36.09 7.11 26.25
N LEU A 15 36.81 6.11 25.75
CA LEU A 15 36.52 5.44 24.48
C LEU A 15 35.56 4.27 24.72
N VAL A 16 34.45 4.28 23.98
CA VAL A 16 33.51 3.17 23.92
C VAL A 16 33.58 2.55 22.54
N GLN A 17 33.95 1.27 22.46
CA GLN A 17 33.93 0.52 21.19
C GLN A 17 32.55 -0.08 20.98
N LEU A 18 31.93 0.26 19.86
CA LEU A 18 30.69 -0.36 19.40
C LEU A 18 31.01 -1.39 18.31
N PRO A 19 30.34 -2.56 18.30
CA PRO A 19 30.51 -3.56 17.26
C PRO A 19 29.76 -3.22 15.96
N ASP A 20 28.93 -2.16 15.97
CA ASP A 20 28.13 -1.68 14.85
C ASP A 20 28.97 -0.92 13.82
N THR A 21 28.47 -0.81 12.59
CA THR A 21 29.20 -0.03 11.57
C THR A 21 29.06 1.47 11.83
N ALA A 22 29.97 2.26 11.26
CA ALA A 22 29.94 3.70 11.39
C ALA A 22 28.62 4.30 10.87
N GLU A 23 28.10 3.75 9.77
CA GLU A 23 26.85 4.17 9.13
C GLU A 23 25.62 3.88 10.01
N GLU A 24 25.62 2.76 10.74
CA GLU A 24 24.55 2.41 11.68
C GLU A 24 24.53 3.35 12.88
N VAL A 25 25.70 3.60 13.45
CA VAL A 25 25.86 4.54 14.56
C VAL A 25 25.50 5.95 14.13
N GLU A 26 25.93 6.39 12.94
CA GLU A 26 25.57 7.68 12.36
C GLU A 26 24.05 7.82 12.19
N ALA A 27 23.37 6.82 11.62
CA ALA A 27 21.91 6.85 11.46
C ALA A 27 21.20 7.01 12.82
N MET A 28 21.62 6.23 13.83
CA MET A 28 21.08 6.33 15.19
C MET A 28 21.33 7.71 15.82
N VAL A 29 22.54 8.23 15.71
CA VAL A 29 22.92 9.55 16.23
C VAL A 29 22.12 10.64 15.54
N ASN A 30 21.96 10.58 14.21
CA ASN A 30 21.15 11.53 13.46
C ASN A 30 19.70 11.54 13.93
N CYS A 31 19.10 10.39 14.26
CA CYS A 31 17.76 10.35 14.84
C CYS A 31 17.65 11.06 16.21
N PHE A 32 18.73 11.10 16.99
CA PHE A 32 18.76 11.79 18.29
C PHE A 32 19.01 13.30 18.17
N TYR A 33 19.93 13.69 17.30
CA TYR A 33 20.37 15.09 17.16
C TYR A 33 19.52 15.88 16.17
N ASP A 34 18.92 15.21 15.18
CA ASP A 34 17.98 15.79 14.24
C ASP A 34 16.67 14.99 14.26
N PRO A 35 15.82 15.19 15.29
CA PRO A 35 14.54 14.51 15.36
C PRO A 35 13.63 14.85 14.18
N SER A 36 13.84 15.98 13.51
CA SER A 36 12.96 16.47 12.43
C SER A 36 12.77 15.44 11.31
N ARG A 37 13.81 14.66 11.01
CA ARG A 37 13.75 13.53 10.07
C ARG A 37 12.69 12.49 10.43
N LEU A 38 12.52 12.21 11.73
CA LEU A 38 11.52 11.26 12.20
C LEU A 38 10.08 11.80 12.13
N TYR A 39 9.90 13.13 12.03
CA TYR A 39 8.59 13.76 12.06
C TYR A 39 8.10 14.25 10.70
N HIS A 40 9.02 14.61 9.80
CA HIS A 40 8.70 15.32 8.57
C HIS A 40 9.08 14.56 7.29
N GLU A 41 9.97 13.57 7.38
CA GLU A 41 10.36 12.78 6.22
C GLU A 41 9.56 11.47 6.15
N ASP A 42 9.14 11.15 4.93
CA ASP A 42 8.58 9.85 4.60
C ASP A 42 9.63 8.75 4.81
N VAL A 43 9.20 7.62 5.38
CA VAL A 43 10.07 6.46 5.49
C VAL A 43 10.24 5.86 4.11
N VAL A 44 11.48 5.73 3.66
CA VAL A 44 11.85 5.06 2.40
C VAL A 44 12.43 3.69 2.77
N PRO A 45 11.68 2.59 2.65
CA PRO A 45 12.09 1.29 3.20
C PRO A 45 13.38 0.70 2.62
N VAL A 46 13.73 1.12 1.40
CA VAL A 46 14.99 0.72 0.73
C VAL A 46 16.19 1.57 1.16
N SER A 47 15.96 2.73 1.76
CA SER A 47 17.03 3.65 2.17
C SER A 47 17.93 3.01 3.22
N PRO A 48 19.27 3.01 3.04
CA PRO A 48 20.22 2.53 4.04
C PRO A 48 20.02 3.21 5.40
N PHE A 49 19.70 4.51 5.40
CA PHE A 49 19.45 5.27 6.62
C PHE A 49 18.30 4.69 7.46
N TRP A 50 17.13 4.48 6.86
CA TRP A 50 15.96 3.99 7.58
C TRP A 50 16.14 2.55 8.08
N ARG A 51 16.82 1.71 7.30
CA ARG A 51 17.15 0.33 7.71
C ARG A 51 18.15 0.32 8.86
N ALA A 52 19.20 1.14 8.80
CA ALA A 52 20.17 1.31 9.86
C ALA A 52 19.54 1.86 11.15
N ALA A 53 18.73 2.92 11.05
CA ALA A 53 18.00 3.50 12.17
C ALA A 53 17.07 2.49 12.84
N MET A 54 16.29 1.72 12.05
CA MET A 54 15.41 0.68 12.58
C MET A 54 16.17 -0.50 13.19
N HIS A 55 17.27 -0.92 12.58
CA HIS A 55 18.15 -1.96 13.12
C HIS A 55 18.70 -1.54 14.49
N MET A 56 19.30 -0.35 14.58
CA MET A 56 19.86 0.18 15.83
C MET A 56 18.79 0.40 16.89
N ALA A 57 17.64 0.97 16.52
CA ALA A 57 16.52 1.14 17.45
C ALA A 57 16.02 -0.19 18.01
N THR A 58 16.00 -1.24 17.19
CA THR A 58 15.60 -2.59 17.63
C THR A 58 16.68 -3.23 18.51
N LYS A 59 17.95 -3.19 18.10
CA LYS A 59 19.09 -3.78 18.82
C LYS A 59 19.29 -3.16 20.20
N TYR A 60 19.22 -1.83 20.28
CA TYR A 60 19.43 -1.06 21.50
C TYR A 60 18.14 -0.74 22.25
N MET A 61 17.00 -1.29 21.82
CA MET A 61 15.68 -1.11 22.45
C MET A 61 15.28 0.37 22.59
N ILE A 62 15.59 1.18 21.58
CA ILE A 62 15.23 2.60 21.54
C ILE A 62 13.81 2.70 20.98
N SER A 63 12.83 2.47 21.86
CA SER A 63 11.41 2.40 21.47
C SER A 63 10.93 3.65 20.73
N VAL A 64 11.35 4.85 21.16
CA VAL A 64 10.93 6.12 20.56
C VAL A 64 11.25 6.19 19.06
N ILE A 65 12.43 5.76 18.63
CA ILE A 65 12.81 5.75 17.21
C ILE A 65 12.01 4.67 16.47
N ARG A 66 11.96 3.46 17.03
CA ARG A 66 11.24 2.33 16.43
C ARG A 66 9.76 2.65 16.21
N ASP A 67 9.08 3.08 17.26
CA ASP A 67 7.66 3.39 17.25
C ASP A 67 7.37 4.49 16.22
N ARG A 68 8.25 5.49 16.11
CA ARG A 68 8.08 6.57 15.14
C ARG A 68 8.24 6.13 13.69
N ILE A 69 9.21 5.27 13.41
CA ILE A 69 9.38 4.65 12.09
C ILE A 69 8.14 3.82 11.74
N VAL A 70 7.64 3.01 12.69
CA VAL A 70 6.44 2.18 12.50
C VAL A 70 5.22 3.06 12.25
N GLU A 71 4.99 4.10 13.05
CA GLU A 71 3.88 5.04 12.86
C GLU A 71 3.89 5.68 11.47
N ASN A 72 5.05 6.09 10.96
CA ASN A 72 5.15 6.68 9.62
C ASN A 72 4.91 5.63 8.52
N LEU A 73 5.43 4.42 8.69
CA LEU A 73 5.12 3.31 7.78
C LEU A 73 3.63 2.97 7.77
N GLU A 74 2.94 3.02 8.90
CA GLU A 74 1.50 2.78 8.99
C GLU A 74 0.67 3.89 8.36
N LYS A 75 1.17 5.13 8.29
CA LYS A 75 0.53 6.20 7.49
C LYS A 75 0.65 5.94 5.99
N GLN A 76 1.79 5.42 5.56
CA GLN A 76 2.07 5.05 4.17
C GLN A 76 1.35 3.77 3.74
N TRP A 77 1.17 2.84 4.68
CA TRP A 77 0.61 1.51 4.52
C TRP A 77 -0.46 1.24 5.61
N PRO A 78 -1.65 1.82 5.47
CA PRO A 78 -2.67 1.82 6.50
C PRO A 78 -3.13 0.42 6.87
N SER A 79 -3.43 0.19 8.15
CA SER A 79 -4.00 -1.06 8.65
C SER A 79 -5.52 -1.10 8.60
N THR A 80 -6.19 0.06 8.44
CA THR A 80 -7.65 0.18 8.39
C THR A 80 -8.13 0.65 7.02
N LEU A 81 -9.33 0.20 6.63
CA LEU A 81 -9.94 0.59 5.36
C LEU A 81 -10.17 2.11 5.30
N GLN A 82 -10.60 2.72 6.40
CA GLN A 82 -10.87 4.15 6.46
C GLN A 82 -9.60 4.98 6.23
N ALA A 83 -8.48 4.57 6.83
CA ALA A 83 -7.20 5.23 6.59
C ALA A 83 -6.71 5.02 5.15
N TRP A 84 -6.96 3.84 4.57
CA TRP A 84 -6.67 3.59 3.14
C TRP A 84 -7.50 4.47 2.20
N VAL A 85 -8.80 4.59 2.44
CA VAL A 85 -9.69 5.47 1.67
C VAL A 85 -9.23 6.92 1.78
N ALA A 86 -8.93 7.41 2.99
CA ALA A 86 -8.41 8.76 3.21
C ALA A 86 -7.07 9.00 2.50
N LEU A 87 -6.14 8.03 2.59
CA LEU A 87 -4.85 8.08 1.89
C LEU A 87 -5.04 8.17 0.36
N LYS A 88 -5.96 7.39 -0.20
CA LYS A 88 -6.26 7.42 -1.63
C LYS A 88 -6.91 8.74 -2.06
N ALA A 89 -7.81 9.30 -1.26
CA ALA A 89 -8.41 10.61 -1.52
C ALA A 89 -7.35 11.72 -1.53
N ASN A 90 -6.42 11.73 -0.56
CA ASN A 90 -5.31 12.67 -0.52
C ASN A 90 -4.37 12.53 -1.72
N LYS A 91 -4.05 11.28 -2.11
CA LYS A 91 -3.21 11.01 -3.28
C LYS A 91 -3.85 11.46 -4.58
N ARG A 92 -5.17 11.40 -4.70
CA ARG A 92 -5.89 11.92 -5.87
C ARG A 92 -5.74 13.42 -6.02
N CYS A 93 -5.87 14.19 -4.92
CA CYS A 93 -5.59 15.63 -4.95
C CYS A 93 -4.17 15.90 -5.46
N LEU A 94 -3.19 15.09 -5.03
CA LEU A 94 -1.81 15.21 -5.49
C LEU A 94 -1.63 14.80 -6.96
N GLU A 95 -2.31 13.74 -7.44
CA GLU A 95 -2.28 13.31 -8.85
C GLU A 95 -2.89 14.36 -9.80
N GLU A 96 -3.97 15.02 -9.37
CA GLU A 96 -4.64 16.09 -10.13
C GLU A 96 -3.83 17.39 -10.15
N GLU A 97 -3.09 17.66 -9.08
CA GLU A 97 -2.18 18.80 -8.94
C GLU A 97 -0.77 18.51 -9.50
N TRP A 98 -0.46 17.26 -9.84
CA TRP A 98 0.84 16.86 -10.38
C TRP A 98 1.00 17.35 -11.81
N GLU A 99 1.58 18.54 -11.96
CA GLU A 99 2.21 18.93 -13.21
C GLU A 99 3.65 18.40 -13.20
N PRO A 100 4.07 17.58 -14.19
CA PRO A 100 5.45 17.17 -14.31
C PRO A 100 6.30 18.42 -14.65
N GLU A 101 6.80 19.11 -13.62
CA GLU A 101 7.70 20.25 -13.76
C GLU A 101 9.05 19.82 -14.36
N GLU A 102 9.42 18.54 -14.23
CA GLU A 102 10.65 17.94 -14.75
C GLU A 102 10.37 16.70 -15.62
N LEU A 103 11.07 16.59 -16.76
CA LEU A 103 10.90 15.54 -17.77
C LEU A 103 11.16 14.10 -17.29
N ASP A 104 11.68 13.92 -16.06
CA ASP A 104 12.18 12.66 -15.51
C ASP A 104 11.54 12.22 -14.17
N ALA A 105 10.59 12.98 -13.62
CA ALA A 105 9.91 12.62 -12.36
C ALA A 105 8.62 11.82 -12.62
N TYR A 106 8.51 10.62 -12.06
CA TYR A 106 7.32 9.77 -12.20
C TYR A 106 6.47 9.81 -10.93
N TYR A 107 5.16 9.61 -11.07
CA TYR A 107 4.26 9.43 -9.91
C TYR A 107 4.76 8.35 -8.94
N ASP A 108 5.38 7.30 -9.50
CA ASP A 108 5.97 6.19 -8.75
C ASP A 108 7.17 6.61 -7.86
N ASP A 109 7.74 7.82 -8.03
CA ASP A 109 8.80 8.38 -7.18
C ASP A 109 8.28 9.04 -5.90
N VAL A 110 7.04 9.51 -5.91
CA VAL A 110 6.43 10.21 -4.76
C VAL A 110 5.51 9.30 -3.94
N VAL A 111 5.35 8.04 -4.33
CA VAL A 111 4.57 7.05 -3.60
C VAL A 111 5.44 5.91 -3.07
N PRO A 112 5.15 5.42 -1.85
CA PRO A 112 5.85 4.28 -1.29
C PRO A 112 5.80 3.03 -2.20
N GLU A 113 6.95 2.41 -2.40
CA GLU A 113 7.12 1.20 -3.21
C GLU A 113 6.81 -0.06 -2.37
N PRO A 114 5.90 -0.94 -2.82
CA PRO A 114 5.36 -1.99 -1.96
C PRO A 114 6.30 -3.16 -1.67
N ALA A 115 7.17 -3.57 -2.60
CA ALA A 115 8.06 -4.71 -2.38
C ALA A 115 9.12 -4.42 -1.30
N SER A 116 9.69 -3.22 -1.32
CA SER A 116 10.62 -2.76 -0.29
C SER A 116 9.95 -2.60 1.07
N ALA A 117 8.70 -2.14 1.13
CA ALA A 117 7.91 -2.09 2.36
C ALA A 117 7.66 -3.49 2.93
N ILE A 118 7.27 -4.46 2.09
CA ILE A 118 7.11 -5.87 2.49
C ILE A 118 8.43 -6.41 3.06
N ARG A 119 9.55 -6.20 2.36
CA ARG A 119 10.87 -6.66 2.81
C ARG A 119 11.24 -6.05 4.16
N PHE A 120 11.09 -4.74 4.30
CA PHE A 120 11.35 -4.02 5.55
C PHE A 120 10.48 -4.54 6.70
N ALA A 121 9.19 -4.75 6.48
CA ALA A 121 8.28 -5.31 7.47
C ALA A 121 8.69 -6.72 7.93
N ARG A 122 9.16 -7.56 7.00
CA ARG A 122 9.68 -8.90 7.33
C ARG A 122 10.95 -8.82 8.15
N ASP A 123 11.87 -7.96 7.78
CA ASP A 123 13.19 -7.88 8.40
C ASP A 123 13.12 -7.30 9.82
N PHE A 124 12.20 -6.37 10.07
CA PHE A 124 12.10 -5.67 11.37
C PHE A 124 10.83 -5.99 12.18
N GLY A 125 10.05 -6.99 11.75
CA GLY A 125 8.86 -7.44 12.46
C GLY A 125 7.78 -6.37 12.56
N VAL A 126 7.35 -5.81 11.43
CA VAL A 126 6.27 -4.81 11.33
C VAL A 126 5.10 -5.38 10.50
N PRO A 127 4.37 -6.38 11.02
CA PRO A 127 3.35 -7.07 10.24
C PRO A 127 2.12 -6.21 9.93
N SER A 128 1.89 -5.11 10.67
CA SER A 128 0.72 -4.24 10.52
C SER A 128 0.59 -3.63 9.13
N ILE A 129 1.71 -3.39 8.44
CA ILE A 129 1.71 -2.80 7.09
C ILE A 129 1.57 -3.82 5.97
N LEU A 130 1.77 -5.11 6.26
CA LEU A 130 1.82 -6.15 5.23
C LEU A 130 0.51 -6.27 4.41
N PRO A 131 -0.69 -6.28 5.00
CA PRO A 131 -1.92 -6.44 4.22
C PRO A 131 -2.09 -5.36 3.15
N ALA A 132 -1.83 -4.09 3.49
CA ALA A 132 -1.93 -2.97 2.57
C ALA A 132 -0.81 -2.99 1.51
N ALA A 133 0.42 -3.33 1.90
CA ALA A 133 1.54 -3.42 0.96
C ALA A 133 1.36 -4.57 -0.05
N PHE A 134 0.88 -5.74 0.39
CA PHE A 134 0.53 -6.85 -0.49
C PHE A 134 -0.63 -6.52 -1.42
N TYR A 135 -1.66 -5.85 -0.91
CA TYR A 135 -2.76 -5.39 -1.75
C TYR A 135 -2.25 -4.43 -2.84
N ALA A 136 -1.42 -3.44 -2.50
CA ALA A 136 -0.85 -2.53 -3.49
C ALA A 136 0.04 -3.25 -4.52
N LEU A 137 0.90 -4.17 -4.07
CA LEU A 137 1.73 -4.98 -4.98
C LEU A 137 0.90 -5.83 -5.94
N SER A 138 -0.25 -6.33 -5.49
CA SER A 138 -1.15 -7.15 -6.32
C SER A 138 -1.73 -6.42 -7.53
N LEU A 139 -1.68 -5.08 -7.53
CA LEU A 139 -2.14 -4.22 -8.62
C LEU A 139 -1.06 -3.95 -9.66
N ILE A 140 0.20 -4.28 -9.36
CA ILE A 140 1.36 -4.03 -10.24
C ILE A 140 1.58 -5.27 -11.11
N ASP A 141 1.82 -5.09 -12.41
CA ASP A 141 2.17 -6.22 -13.27
C ASP A 141 3.58 -6.72 -12.93
N PRO A 142 3.81 -8.03 -12.77
CA PRO A 142 5.14 -8.57 -12.54
C PRO A 142 6.19 -8.23 -13.61
N ARG A 143 5.76 -7.77 -14.80
CA ARG A 143 6.64 -7.27 -15.86
C ARG A 143 7.11 -5.83 -15.61
N ASP A 144 6.40 -5.08 -14.76
CA ASP A 144 6.70 -3.69 -14.42
C ASP A 144 7.71 -3.66 -13.26
N ASP A 145 8.91 -4.17 -13.53
CA ASP A 145 10.02 -4.22 -12.57
C ASP A 145 10.73 -2.88 -12.47
N TRP A 146 10.88 -2.36 -11.24
CA TRP A 146 11.42 -1.02 -10.97
C TRP A 146 12.74 -0.74 -11.68
N ASP A 147 13.71 -1.65 -11.58
CA ASP A 147 15.06 -1.46 -12.13
C ASP A 147 15.05 -1.56 -13.66
N THR A 148 14.17 -2.40 -14.21
CA THR A 148 13.98 -2.57 -15.65
C THR A 148 13.27 -1.38 -16.29
N CYS A 149 12.22 -0.85 -15.65
CA CYS A 149 11.42 0.27 -16.15
C CYS A 149 12.20 1.58 -16.23
N ARG A 150 13.22 1.72 -15.38
CA ARG A 150 14.05 2.94 -15.26
C ARG A 150 15.46 2.78 -15.84
N GLY A 151 15.79 1.58 -16.31
CA GLY A 151 17.06 1.29 -16.96
C GLY A 151 17.09 1.75 -18.42
N PRO A 152 18.28 1.80 -19.04
CA PRO A 152 18.41 2.04 -20.48
C PRO A 152 17.83 0.84 -21.25
N GLY A 153 16.63 0.98 -21.80
CA GLY A 153 15.95 -0.10 -22.51
C GLY A 153 14.69 0.35 -23.27
N PRO A 154 14.07 -0.53 -24.07
CA PRO A 154 12.88 -0.24 -24.86
C PRO A 154 11.60 -0.22 -24.01
N TYR A 155 11.71 -0.06 -22.69
CA TYR A 155 10.55 -0.08 -21.80
C TYR A 155 9.66 1.13 -22.08
N ASP A 156 8.35 0.90 -22.06
CA ASP A 156 7.36 1.91 -22.34
C ASP A 156 7.26 2.92 -21.19
N ALA A 157 8.12 3.94 -21.22
CA ALA A 157 8.10 5.05 -20.28
C ALA A 157 6.72 5.75 -20.24
N ASP A 158 5.90 5.60 -21.29
CA ASP A 158 4.57 6.20 -21.32
C ASP A 158 3.61 5.55 -20.32
N THR A 159 3.81 4.28 -19.96
CA THR A 159 3.01 3.62 -18.91
C THR A 159 3.27 4.24 -17.53
N LEU A 160 4.53 4.52 -17.17
CA LEU A 160 4.86 5.21 -15.92
C LEU A 160 4.43 6.67 -15.93
N ARG A 161 4.55 7.37 -17.07
CA ARG A 161 4.08 8.75 -17.24
C ARG A 161 2.56 8.90 -17.07
N GLN A 162 1.79 7.84 -17.35
CA GLN A 162 0.34 7.79 -17.16
C GLN A 162 -0.06 7.34 -15.74
N GLY A 163 0.83 7.48 -14.75
CA GLY A 163 0.56 7.07 -13.36
C GLY A 163 0.70 5.57 -13.11
N GLY A 164 1.37 4.85 -14.01
CA GLY A 164 1.75 3.45 -13.78
C GLY A 164 2.63 3.29 -12.54
N ARG A 165 2.60 2.10 -11.96
CA ARG A 165 3.36 1.74 -10.76
C ARG A 165 4.36 0.65 -11.12
N SER A 166 5.51 0.64 -10.47
CA SER A 166 6.49 -0.45 -10.58
C SER A 166 6.89 -0.96 -9.20
N ALA A 167 7.50 -2.15 -9.16
CA ALA A 167 7.94 -2.76 -7.91
C ALA A 167 9.30 -3.43 -8.05
N ARG A 168 10.05 -3.49 -6.94
CA ARG A 168 11.33 -4.23 -6.86
C ARG A 168 11.06 -5.69 -6.59
N TRP A 169 10.61 -6.42 -7.61
CA TRP A 169 10.16 -7.81 -7.47
C TRP A 169 11.22 -8.75 -6.89
N HIS A 170 12.50 -8.45 -7.13
CA HIS A 170 13.63 -9.20 -6.56
C HIS A 170 13.71 -9.15 -5.03
N LEU A 171 13.06 -8.19 -4.36
CA LEU A 171 13.02 -8.09 -2.90
C LEU A 171 12.01 -9.05 -2.25
N LEU A 172 11.13 -9.68 -3.02
CA LEU A 172 10.18 -10.66 -2.48
C LEU A 172 10.84 -12.01 -2.20
N GLY A 173 10.63 -12.51 -0.98
CA GLY A 173 11.00 -13.86 -0.62
C GLY A 173 10.06 -14.90 -1.26
N PRO A 174 10.45 -16.18 -1.32
CA PRO A 174 9.61 -17.23 -1.92
C PRO A 174 8.23 -17.39 -1.25
N SER A 175 8.16 -17.22 0.06
CA SER A 175 6.91 -17.25 0.84
C SER A 175 6.00 -16.08 0.53
N ASP A 176 6.57 -14.87 0.40
CA ASP A 176 5.83 -13.66 0.04
C ASP A 176 5.29 -13.78 -1.40
N TYR A 177 6.12 -14.25 -2.34
CA TYR A 177 5.69 -14.48 -3.72
C TYR A 177 4.55 -15.50 -3.81
N ARG A 178 4.64 -16.60 -3.05
CA ARG A 178 3.56 -17.60 -2.94
C ARG A 178 2.28 -16.98 -2.37
N GLY A 179 2.39 -16.16 -1.33
CA GLY A 179 1.25 -15.45 -0.74
C GLY A 179 0.55 -14.57 -1.76
N LEU A 180 1.32 -13.82 -2.56
CA LEU A 180 0.81 -12.97 -3.63
C LEU A 180 0.07 -13.77 -4.72
N LEU A 181 0.67 -14.86 -5.21
CA LEU A 181 0.05 -15.72 -6.22
C LEU A 181 -1.27 -16.34 -5.77
N ILE A 182 -1.41 -16.64 -4.47
CA ILE A 182 -2.64 -17.17 -3.89
C ILE A 182 -3.67 -16.06 -3.67
N GLY A 183 -3.23 -14.87 -3.24
CA GLY A 183 -4.12 -13.77 -2.89
C GLY A 183 -4.77 -13.09 -4.09
N ILE A 184 -4.06 -12.97 -5.23
CA ILE A 184 -4.58 -12.31 -6.44
C ILE A 184 -5.90 -12.96 -6.94
N PRO A 185 -5.98 -14.28 -7.16
CA PRO A 185 -7.26 -14.93 -7.52
C PRO A 185 -8.34 -14.75 -6.45
N GLY A 186 -7.94 -14.75 -5.17
CA GLY A 186 -8.86 -14.49 -4.06
C GLY A 186 -9.54 -13.12 -4.17
N LEU A 187 -8.79 -12.07 -4.48
CA LEU A 187 -9.32 -10.72 -4.69
C LEU A 187 -10.29 -10.69 -5.87
N TRP A 188 -9.90 -11.27 -7.00
CA TRP A 188 -10.74 -11.33 -8.19
C TRP A 188 -12.07 -12.03 -7.91
N ASN A 189 -12.05 -13.15 -7.17
CA ASN A 189 -13.26 -13.86 -6.79
C ASN A 189 -14.20 -12.99 -5.95
N GLN A 190 -13.67 -12.16 -5.04
CA GLN A 190 -14.51 -11.23 -4.26
C GLN A 190 -15.22 -10.19 -5.15
N PHE A 191 -14.55 -9.69 -6.19
CA PHE A 191 -15.18 -8.82 -7.18
C PHE A 191 -16.24 -9.57 -7.99
N MET A 192 -15.94 -10.78 -8.46
CA MET A 192 -16.87 -11.58 -9.25
C MET A 192 -18.12 -11.99 -8.47
N ASP A 193 -17.97 -12.30 -7.18
CA ASP A 193 -19.09 -12.59 -6.29
C ASP A 193 -20.01 -11.37 -6.13
N PHE A 194 -19.43 -10.18 -5.98
CA PHE A 194 -20.19 -8.92 -5.96
C PHE A 194 -20.88 -8.63 -7.28
N ALA A 195 -20.17 -8.74 -8.41
CA ALA A 195 -20.73 -8.53 -9.75
C ALA A 195 -21.89 -9.49 -10.02
N THR A 196 -21.72 -10.78 -9.71
CA THR A 196 -22.77 -11.81 -9.86
C THR A 196 -23.97 -11.54 -8.95
N TRP A 197 -23.72 -11.10 -7.71
CA TRP A 197 -24.79 -10.69 -6.81
C TRP A 197 -25.58 -9.52 -7.39
N ALA A 198 -24.90 -8.49 -7.88
CA ALA A 198 -25.53 -7.30 -8.44
C ALA A 198 -26.33 -7.62 -9.73
N GLU A 199 -25.82 -8.51 -10.57
CA GLU A 199 -26.56 -9.02 -11.75
C GLU A 199 -27.78 -9.86 -11.37
N ARG A 200 -27.72 -10.68 -10.32
CA ARG A 200 -28.88 -11.45 -9.83
C ARG A 200 -29.91 -10.54 -9.18
N ASP A 201 -29.46 -9.49 -8.52
CA ASP A 201 -30.33 -8.51 -7.89
C ASP A 201 -31.23 -7.78 -8.91
N LYS A 202 -30.77 -7.65 -10.16
CA LYS A 202 -31.60 -7.28 -11.33
C LYS A 202 -32.91 -8.08 -11.44
N TYR A 203 -32.95 -9.31 -10.92
CA TYR A 203 -34.07 -10.25 -11.01
C TYR A 203 -34.76 -10.54 -9.66
N SER A 204 -34.38 -9.84 -8.59
CA SER A 204 -34.87 -10.09 -7.22
C SER A 204 -36.32 -9.61 -6.99
N ILE A 205 -36.91 -9.96 -5.84
CA ILE A 205 -38.28 -9.55 -5.44
C ILE A 205 -38.45 -8.02 -5.43
N TYR A 206 -37.37 -7.25 -5.31
CA TYR A 206 -37.39 -5.79 -5.38
C TYR A 206 -37.39 -5.26 -6.83
N GLY A 207 -36.94 -6.05 -7.80
CA GLY A 207 -37.20 -5.79 -9.23
C GLY A 207 -38.63 -6.18 -9.65
N ARG A 208 -39.28 -7.07 -8.90
CA ARG A 208 -40.68 -7.50 -9.16
C ARG A 208 -41.73 -6.69 -8.42
N PHE A 209 -41.43 -6.11 -7.26
CA PHE A 209 -42.34 -5.18 -6.59
C PHE A 209 -42.19 -3.77 -7.17
N LYS A 210 -42.98 -3.52 -8.23
CA LYS A 210 -43.22 -2.23 -8.91
C LYS A 210 -42.10 -1.77 -9.85
N HIS A 211 -42.30 -2.00 -11.15
CA HIS A 211 -41.90 -1.08 -12.24
C HIS A 211 -40.55 -0.33 -12.11
N CYS A 212 -39.50 -0.90 -11.48
CA CYS A 212 -38.19 -0.26 -11.47
C CYS A 212 -37.52 -0.59 -12.79
N PRO A 213 -37.28 0.40 -13.68
CA PRO A 213 -36.55 0.18 -14.93
C PRO A 213 -35.04 -0.01 -14.67
N CYS A 214 -34.62 -0.06 -13.41
CA CYS A 214 -33.23 0.01 -13.02
C CYS A 214 -32.44 -1.23 -13.41
N VAL A 215 -31.50 -1.04 -14.33
CA VAL A 215 -30.53 -2.04 -14.74
C VAL A 215 -29.17 -1.60 -14.22
N TYR A 216 -28.70 -2.27 -13.16
CA TYR A 216 -27.31 -2.16 -12.76
C TYR A 216 -26.53 -3.30 -13.42
N THR A 217 -25.54 -2.96 -14.25
CA THR A 217 -24.66 -3.93 -14.88
C THR A 217 -23.21 -3.51 -14.65
N THR A 218 -22.47 -4.37 -13.95
CA THR A 218 -21.00 -4.35 -13.89
C THR A 218 -20.36 -4.88 -15.18
N SER A 219 -21.17 -5.25 -16.18
CA SER A 219 -20.76 -6.00 -17.39
C SER A 219 -19.75 -5.26 -18.29
N LYS A 220 -19.50 -3.97 -18.07
CA LYS A 220 -18.47 -3.21 -18.78
C LYS A 220 -17.09 -3.35 -18.17
N MET A 221 -16.97 -3.77 -16.91
CA MET A 221 -15.67 -3.93 -16.26
C MET A 221 -14.99 -5.21 -16.73
N THR A 222 -13.83 -5.06 -17.36
CA THR A 222 -13.00 -6.21 -17.74
C THR A 222 -12.11 -6.64 -16.57
N HIS A 223 -11.62 -7.88 -16.63
CA HIS A 223 -10.59 -8.35 -15.71
C HIS A 223 -9.34 -7.45 -15.72
N SER A 224 -9.03 -6.84 -16.87
CA SER A 224 -7.90 -5.91 -17.00
C SER A 224 -8.13 -4.63 -16.20
N ASP A 225 -9.36 -4.08 -16.24
CA ASP A 225 -9.69 -2.83 -15.53
C ASP A 225 -9.61 -3.01 -14.02
N VAL A 226 -10.18 -4.11 -13.51
CA VAL A 226 -10.15 -4.43 -12.08
C VAL A 226 -8.74 -4.75 -11.62
N ARG A 227 -7.93 -5.40 -12.46
CA ARG A 227 -6.52 -5.66 -12.16
C ARG A 227 -5.71 -4.36 -12.07
N ARG A 228 -5.96 -3.40 -12.97
CA ARG A 228 -5.28 -2.10 -12.99
C ARG A 228 -5.67 -1.21 -11.80
N HIS A 229 -6.96 -1.13 -11.49
CA HIS A 229 -7.49 -0.21 -10.48
C HIS A 229 -7.57 -0.82 -9.07
N GLY A 230 -7.69 -2.15 -9.01
CA GLY A 230 -7.88 -2.91 -7.78
C GLY A 230 -9.35 -3.01 -7.37
N VAL A 231 -9.69 -4.17 -6.81
CA VAL A 231 -11.06 -4.52 -6.39
C VAL A 231 -11.66 -3.50 -5.43
N LEU A 232 -10.88 -3.01 -4.47
CA LEU A 232 -11.37 -2.03 -3.49
C LEU A 232 -11.69 -0.68 -4.12
N LEU A 233 -10.93 -0.24 -5.13
CA LEU A 233 -11.24 1.00 -5.83
C LEU A 233 -12.52 0.82 -6.65
N CYS A 234 -12.63 -0.29 -7.38
CA CYS A 234 -13.82 -0.61 -8.16
C CYS A 234 -15.10 -0.65 -7.31
N LEU A 235 -15.04 -1.26 -6.12
CA LEU A 235 -16.14 -1.24 -5.16
C LEU A 235 -16.35 0.14 -4.53
N GLY A 236 -15.27 0.87 -4.26
CA GLY A 236 -15.29 2.22 -3.71
C GLY A 236 -16.10 3.18 -4.57
N GLU A 237 -15.93 3.11 -5.89
CA GLU A 237 -16.63 3.95 -6.88
C GLU A 237 -18.16 3.79 -6.88
N VAL A 238 -18.68 2.67 -6.38
CA VAL A 238 -20.13 2.42 -6.24
C VAL A 238 -20.62 2.52 -4.80
N SER A 239 -19.69 2.63 -3.86
CA SER A 239 -19.96 2.84 -2.45
C SER A 239 -20.26 4.30 -2.13
N VAL A 240 -20.77 4.58 -0.92
CA VAL A 240 -21.11 5.95 -0.47
C VAL A 240 -19.84 6.78 -0.28
N LEU A 241 -18.67 6.13 -0.34
CA LEU A 241 -17.36 6.71 -0.08
C LEU A 241 -16.72 7.38 -1.31
N ALA A 242 -17.40 7.46 -2.47
CA ALA A 242 -16.89 8.12 -3.66
C ALA A 242 -17.51 9.53 -3.88
N PRO A 243 -16.73 10.62 -3.77
CA PRO A 243 -17.21 11.95 -4.11
C PRO A 243 -17.25 12.22 -5.62
N ASP A 244 -16.34 11.62 -6.40
CA ASP A 244 -16.17 11.89 -7.83
C ASP A 244 -15.64 10.63 -8.52
N ALA A 245 -16.41 10.13 -9.48
CA ALA A 245 -16.21 8.80 -10.05
C ALA A 245 -15.25 8.82 -11.25
N ILE A 246 -14.11 8.15 -11.14
CA ILE A 246 -13.16 7.86 -12.23
C ILE A 246 -13.78 6.85 -13.20
N LEU A 247 -14.64 5.96 -12.70
CA LEU A 247 -15.29 4.90 -13.47
C LEU A 247 -16.77 5.22 -13.77
N LYS A 248 -17.16 6.49 -13.78
CA LYS A 248 -18.57 6.92 -13.96
C LYS A 248 -19.21 6.35 -15.23
N ASP A 249 -18.43 6.24 -16.31
CA ASP A 249 -18.88 5.68 -17.60
C ASP A 249 -19.00 4.14 -17.62
N MET A 250 -18.47 3.47 -16.59
CA MET A 250 -18.47 2.01 -16.47
C MET A 250 -19.73 1.45 -15.79
N TYR A 251 -20.49 2.29 -15.10
CA TYR A 251 -21.77 1.94 -14.48
C TYR A 251 -22.93 2.58 -15.24
N HIS A 252 -24.08 1.89 -15.33
CA HIS A 252 -25.25 2.43 -16.02
C HIS A 252 -26.03 3.42 -15.15
N GLU A 253 -26.44 4.56 -15.73
CA GLU A 253 -27.03 5.71 -15.02
C GLU A 253 -28.51 5.52 -14.59
N ASP A 254 -29.18 4.46 -15.03
CA ASP A 254 -30.62 4.26 -14.80
C ASP A 254 -30.96 3.62 -13.44
N VAL A 255 -30.19 3.88 -12.39
CA VAL A 255 -30.41 3.28 -11.06
C VAL A 255 -31.22 4.23 -10.18
N CYS A 256 -32.37 3.77 -9.68
CA CYS A 256 -33.18 4.54 -8.72
C CYS A 256 -32.45 4.70 -7.38
N GLU A 257 -32.81 5.73 -6.60
CA GLU A 257 -32.18 6.06 -5.31
C GLU A 257 -32.13 4.87 -4.34
N THR A 258 -33.22 4.12 -4.20
CA THR A 258 -33.26 2.93 -3.31
C THR A 258 -32.29 1.82 -3.76
N CYS A 259 -32.15 1.59 -5.07
CA CYS A 259 -31.19 0.58 -5.56
C CYS A 259 -29.76 1.09 -5.41
N ARG A 260 -29.53 2.40 -5.60
CA ARG A 260 -28.23 3.03 -5.37
C ARG A 260 -27.82 2.87 -3.92
N GLU A 261 -28.65 3.26 -2.96
CA GLU A 261 -28.37 3.11 -1.52
C GLU A 261 -28.04 1.66 -1.13
N ARG A 262 -28.82 0.70 -1.64
CA ARG A 262 -28.59 -0.73 -1.36
C ARG A 262 -27.27 -1.23 -1.92
N ILE A 263 -27.01 -1.00 -3.22
CA ILE A 263 -25.77 -1.42 -3.89
C ILE A 263 -24.59 -0.79 -3.18
N SER A 264 -24.71 0.49 -2.84
CA SER A 264 -23.69 1.27 -2.17
C SER A 264 -23.37 0.74 -0.78
N LYS A 265 -24.40 0.42 0.02
CA LYS A 265 -24.24 -0.24 1.32
C LYS A 265 -23.54 -1.59 1.18
N THR A 266 -23.99 -2.43 0.26
CA THR A 266 -23.38 -3.76 0.04
C THR A 266 -21.94 -3.66 -0.46
N ALA A 267 -21.61 -2.66 -1.28
CA ALA A 267 -20.25 -2.40 -1.72
C ALA A 267 -19.35 -2.00 -0.54
N THR A 268 -19.82 -1.09 0.34
CA THR A 268 -19.09 -0.71 1.56
C THR A 268 -18.85 -1.92 2.46
N GLU A 269 -19.89 -2.71 2.75
CA GLU A 269 -19.77 -3.93 3.56
C GLU A 269 -18.77 -4.93 2.95
N ARG A 270 -18.78 -5.07 1.62
CA ARG A 270 -17.82 -5.92 0.90
C ARG A 270 -16.40 -5.40 0.98
N MET A 271 -16.18 -4.08 0.89
CA MET A 271 -14.85 -3.49 1.05
C MET A 271 -14.29 -3.76 2.45
N GLU A 272 -15.11 -3.60 3.50
CA GLU A 272 -14.72 -3.90 4.88
C GLU A 272 -14.38 -5.38 5.07
N GLU A 273 -15.19 -6.27 4.47
CA GLU A 273 -14.95 -7.72 4.48
C GLU A 273 -13.65 -8.08 3.76
N ILE A 274 -13.40 -7.52 2.56
CA ILE A 274 -12.16 -7.77 1.82
C ILE A 274 -10.97 -7.27 2.62
N TRP A 275 -11.03 -6.04 3.13
CA TRP A 275 -9.94 -5.41 3.87
C TRP A 275 -9.53 -6.24 5.09
N SER A 276 -10.51 -6.65 5.90
CA SER A 276 -10.27 -7.47 7.09
C SER A 276 -9.71 -8.86 6.76
N LYS A 277 -9.95 -9.38 5.55
CA LYS A 277 -9.47 -10.70 5.10
C LYS A 277 -8.15 -10.64 4.33
N LEU A 278 -7.60 -9.47 4.01
CA LEU A 278 -6.36 -9.35 3.24
C LEU A 278 -5.21 -10.17 3.85
N GLY A 279 -5.07 -10.15 5.19
CA GLY A 279 -4.09 -10.95 5.92
C GLY A 279 -4.18 -12.45 5.59
N ALA A 280 -5.37 -13.02 5.71
CA ALA A 280 -5.64 -14.41 5.41
C ALA A 280 -5.51 -14.74 3.92
N MET A 281 -5.97 -13.83 3.04
CA MET A 281 -5.91 -14.01 1.58
C MET A 281 -4.49 -14.09 1.05
N PHE A 282 -3.58 -13.27 1.59
CA PHE A 282 -2.16 -13.28 1.26
C PHE A 282 -1.32 -14.21 2.14
N MET A 283 -1.95 -15.06 2.97
CA MET A 283 -1.29 -16.05 3.82
C MET A 283 -0.31 -15.43 4.84
N LEU A 284 -0.61 -14.22 5.33
CA LEU A 284 0.27 -13.48 6.22
C LEU A 284 0.26 -14.01 7.66
N ASP A 285 -0.84 -14.64 8.07
CA ASP A 285 -1.04 -15.18 9.43
C ASP A 285 -0.24 -16.46 9.73
N ARG A 286 0.42 -17.05 8.71
CA ARG A 286 1.15 -18.32 8.83
C ARG A 286 2.67 -18.15 8.89
N ALA A 287 3.16 -16.92 8.96
CA ALA A 287 4.57 -16.60 9.02
C ALA A 287 4.92 -16.08 10.42
N SER A 288 5.01 -17.01 11.38
CA SER A 288 5.65 -16.83 12.69
C SER A 288 6.58 -17.99 12.98
#